data_AF-A0A328Z4H5-F1
#
_entry.id   AF-A0A328Z4H5-F1
#
_cell.length_a   1.000
_cell.length_b   1.000
_cell.length_c   1.000
_cell.angle_alpha   90.00
_cell.angle_beta   90.00
_cell.angle_gamma   90.00
#
_symmetry.space_group_name_H-M   'P 1'
#
loop_
_entity.id
_entity.type
_entity.pdbx_description
1 polymer ?
#
loop_
_entity_poly.entity_id
_entity_poly.type
_entity_poly.pdbx_seq_one_letter_code
_entity_poly.pdbx_strand_id
1 'polypeptide(L)'
;MSQQRTRGCGEVTATELAAMGYCEKKVQLAHLYGQRTTPEQRKAMARGRQAHQRYFEQGVASASDRRCFVATFVFGPEAVETQVLRTYRDRVLLHRRWGRWVVAVYYWVGPAGCWILGRSPALARGVRLLLRIVVVWCRIRIDAGRWT
;
A
#
# COMPACT_ATOMS: atom_id res chain seq x y z
N MET A 1 -5.92 8.96 22.04
CA MET A 1 -4.65 9.69 22.23
C MET A 1 -4.20 10.23 20.88
N SER A 2 -4.45 11.53 20.62
CA SER A 2 -4.11 12.19 19.35
C SER A 2 -2.65 12.63 19.42
N GLN A 3 -1.75 12.00 18.65
CA GLN A 3 -0.37 12.46 18.53
C GLN A 3 -0.37 13.84 17.85
N GLN A 4 -0.18 14.89 18.64
CA GLN A 4 0.13 16.22 18.11
C GLN A 4 1.60 16.20 17.69
N ARG A 5 1.86 15.98 16.40
CA ARG A 5 3.17 16.25 15.80
C ARG A 5 3.49 17.73 16.01
N THR A 6 4.61 18.02 16.65
CA THR A 6 5.17 19.38 16.77
C THR A 6 5.47 19.89 15.35
N ARG A 7 4.71 20.89 14.91
CA ARG A 7 4.85 21.50 13.56
C ARG A 7 6.21 22.19 13.44
N GLY A 8 6.93 21.91 12.36
CA GLY A 8 8.17 22.63 12.03
C GLY A 8 7.89 24.05 11.53
N CYS A 9 8.85 24.96 11.70
CA CYS A 9 8.77 26.30 11.11
C CYS A 9 8.71 26.17 9.57
N GLY A 10 7.60 26.59 8.96
CA GLY A 10 7.38 26.55 7.51
C GLY A 10 6.45 25.44 6.97
N GLU A 11 5.89 24.58 7.83
CA GLU A 11 4.95 23.56 7.38
C GLU A 11 3.52 24.14 7.26
N VAL A 12 2.98 24.14 6.03
CA VAL A 12 1.59 24.53 5.75
C VAL A 12 0.76 23.29 5.47
N THR A 13 -0.40 23.17 6.11
CA THR A 13 -1.32 22.05 5.85
C THR A 13 -2.10 22.25 4.54
N ALA A 14 -2.50 21.16 3.90
CA ALA A 14 -3.37 21.22 2.73
C ALA A 14 -4.66 22.02 2.98
N THR A 15 -5.18 21.97 4.20
CA THR A 15 -6.36 22.74 4.62
C THR A 15 -6.08 24.24 4.70
N GLU A 16 -4.92 24.65 5.22
CA GLU A 16 -4.52 26.07 5.27
C GLU A 16 -4.29 26.62 3.85
N LEU A 17 -3.64 25.85 2.97
CA LEU A 17 -3.50 26.18 1.54
C LEU A 17 -4.87 26.34 0.86
N ALA A 18 -5.78 25.38 1.06
CA ALA A 18 -7.12 25.43 0.48
C ALA A 18 -7.95 26.61 1.03
N ALA A 19 -7.77 26.96 2.30
CA ALA A 19 -8.48 28.08 2.90
C ALA A 19 -8.10 29.43 2.27
N MET A 20 -6.84 29.59 1.83
CA MET A 20 -6.40 30.79 1.10
C MET A 20 -7.13 30.93 -0.23
N GLY A 21 -7.40 29.83 -0.93
CA GLY A 21 -8.16 29.84 -2.18
C GLY A 21 -9.65 30.14 -2.02
N TYR A 22 -10.18 30.06 -0.80
CA TYR A 22 -11.58 30.39 -0.51
C TYR A 22 -11.75 31.84 -0.05
N CYS A 23 -10.94 32.28 0.93
CA CYS A 23 -10.97 33.65 1.44
C CYS A 23 -9.67 33.95 2.20
N GLU A 24 -8.85 34.81 1.63
CA GLU A 24 -7.60 35.29 2.20
C GLU A 24 -7.82 36.00 3.54
N LYS A 25 -8.90 36.79 3.66
CA LYS A 25 -9.21 37.51 4.90
C LYS A 25 -9.51 36.57 6.05
N LYS A 26 -10.18 35.43 5.79
CA LYS A 26 -10.46 34.41 6.80
C LYS A 26 -9.18 33.80 7.35
N VAL A 27 -8.20 33.52 6.49
CA VAL A 27 -6.89 33.01 6.90
C VAL A 27 -6.15 34.03 7.75
N GLN A 28 -6.13 35.30 7.31
CA GLN A 28 -5.52 36.39 8.08
C GLN A 28 -6.17 36.54 9.47
N LEU A 29 -7.49 36.51 9.56
CA LEU A 29 -8.22 36.61 10.83
C LEU A 29 -7.94 35.40 11.74
N ALA A 30 -7.86 34.19 11.18
CA ALA A 30 -7.52 33.00 11.94
C ALA A 30 -6.08 33.04 12.49
N HIS A 31 -5.15 33.66 11.76
CA HIS A 31 -3.77 33.88 12.24
C HIS A 31 -3.72 34.91 13.38
N LEU A 32 -4.44 36.03 13.24
CA LEU A 32 -4.44 37.11 14.24
C LEU A 32 -5.19 36.75 15.53
N TYR A 33 -6.33 36.07 15.41
CA TYR A 33 -7.27 35.86 16.53
C TYR A 33 -7.44 34.39 16.93
N GLY A 34 -6.72 33.49 16.26
CA GLY A 34 -6.91 32.06 16.41
C GLY A 34 -8.16 31.54 15.70
N GLN A 35 -8.25 30.23 15.57
CA GLN A 35 -9.33 29.58 14.83
C GLN A 35 -10.60 29.47 15.67
N ARG A 36 -11.67 30.14 15.25
CA ARG A 36 -13.00 30.03 15.88
C ARG A 36 -13.87 29.04 15.10
N THR A 37 -14.37 28.02 15.80
CA THR A 37 -15.23 26.99 15.22
C THR A 37 -16.53 26.87 16.00
N THR A 38 -17.65 26.85 15.28
CA THR A 38 -18.98 26.62 15.87
C THR A 38 -19.15 25.14 16.26
N PRO A 39 -20.10 24.80 17.15
CA PRO A 39 -20.39 23.41 17.51
C PRO A 39 -20.74 22.54 16.30
N GLU A 40 -21.47 23.08 15.33
CA GLU A 40 -21.83 22.39 14.09
C GLU A 40 -20.60 22.13 13.21
N GLN A 41 -19.71 23.11 13.07
CA GLN A 41 -18.45 22.95 12.33
C GLN A 41 -17.57 21.87 12.96
N ARG A 42 -17.50 21.80 14.30
CA ARG A 42 -16.75 20.74 15.00
C ARG A 42 -17.33 19.35 14.70
N LYS A 43 -18.66 19.20 14.68
CA LYS A 43 -19.32 17.96 14.28
C LYS A 43 -18.99 17.60 12.83
N ALA A 44 -19.02 18.56 11.91
CA ALA A 44 -18.65 18.34 10.51
C ALA A 44 -17.18 17.91 10.34
N MET A 45 -16.25 18.57 11.03
CA MET A 45 -14.82 18.21 11.04
C MET A 45 -14.60 16.80 11.60
N ALA A 46 -15.33 16.40 12.65
CA ALA A 46 -15.25 15.05 13.21
C ALA A 46 -15.72 13.99 12.21
N ARG A 47 -16.84 14.24 11.51
CA ARG A 47 -17.31 13.37 10.42
C ARG A 47 -16.28 13.26 9.30
N GLY A 48 -15.70 14.38 8.87
CA GLY A 48 -14.65 14.41 7.84
C GLY A 48 -13.42 13.61 8.26
N ARG A 49 -12.97 13.74 9.51
CA ARG A 49 -11.84 12.97 10.04
C ARG A 49 -12.13 11.46 10.06
N GLN A 50 -13.34 11.06 10.45
CA GLN A 50 -13.73 9.64 10.41
C GLN A 50 -13.77 9.11 8.97
N ALA A 51 -14.26 9.90 8.01
CA ALA A 51 -14.23 9.52 6.60
C ALA A 51 -12.80 9.36 6.08
N HIS A 52 -11.91 10.32 6.35
CA HIS A 52 -10.49 10.21 6.00
C HIS A 52 -9.82 8.97 6.59
N GLN A 53 -10.11 8.65 7.85
CA GLN A 53 -9.60 7.46 8.50
C GLN A 53 -10.06 6.18 7.79
N ARG A 54 -11.35 6.08 7.45
CA ARG A 54 -11.90 4.94 6.69
C ARG A 54 -11.25 4.80 5.31
N TYR A 55 -11.07 5.90 4.58
CA TYR A 55 -10.38 5.88 3.28
C TYR A 55 -8.93 5.43 3.41
N PHE A 56 -8.21 5.90 4.44
CA PHE A 56 -6.85 5.46 4.72
C PHE A 56 -6.80 3.97 5.02
N GLU A 57 -7.68 3.47 5.89
CA GLU A 57 -7.78 2.04 6.23
C GLU A 57 -8.11 1.19 5.01
N GLN A 58 -9.06 1.61 4.16
CA GLN A 58 -9.37 0.94 2.89
C GLN A 58 -8.18 0.95 1.93
N GLY A 59 -7.46 2.07 1.84
CA GLY A 59 -6.26 2.19 1.01
C GLY A 59 -5.13 1.28 1.50
N VAL A 60 -4.89 1.25 2.81
CA VAL A 60 -3.91 0.34 3.43
C VAL A 60 -4.34 -1.12 3.29
N ALA A 61 -5.62 -1.44 3.45
CA ALA A 61 -6.13 -2.80 3.24
C ALA A 61 -5.99 -3.24 1.77
N SER A 62 -6.24 -2.33 0.83
CA SER A 62 -6.09 -2.58 -0.62
C SER A 62 -4.62 -2.64 -1.05
N ALA A 63 -3.74 -1.87 -0.44
CA ALA A 63 -2.28 -1.96 -0.66
C ALA A 63 -1.70 -3.22 0.00
N SER A 64 -2.23 -3.59 1.16
CA SER A 64 -1.99 -4.84 1.87
C SER A 64 -2.84 -5.97 1.29
N ASP A 65 -3.12 -5.96 -0.01
CA ASP A 65 -3.68 -7.11 -0.70
C ASP A 65 -2.61 -8.22 -0.70
N ARG A 66 -2.52 -8.93 0.44
CA ARG A 66 -1.56 -9.97 0.87
C ARG A 66 -1.58 -11.21 0.00
N ARG A 67 -2.14 -11.09 -1.20
CA ARG A 67 -2.39 -12.18 -2.12
C ARG A 67 -1.10 -12.82 -2.67
N CYS A 68 0.10 -12.65 -2.10
CA CYS A 68 1.23 -13.52 -2.43
C CYS A 68 1.19 -14.77 -1.52
N PHE A 69 0.16 -15.60 -1.66
CA PHE A 69 -0.10 -16.75 -0.78
C PHE A 69 1.03 -17.79 -0.84
N VAL A 70 1.48 -18.13 -2.06
CA VAL A 70 2.57 -19.09 -2.26
C VAL A 70 3.91 -18.55 -1.75
N ALA A 71 4.20 -17.26 -1.93
CA ALA A 71 5.45 -16.67 -1.45
C ALA A 71 5.47 -16.57 0.08
N THR A 72 4.34 -16.18 0.68
CA THR A 72 4.15 -16.16 2.14
C THR A 72 4.26 -17.56 2.74
N PHE A 73 3.74 -18.58 2.06
CA PHE A 73 3.84 -19.98 2.49
C PHE A 73 5.26 -20.56 2.36
N VAL A 74 6.00 -20.18 1.30
CA VAL A 74 7.33 -20.74 1.02
C VAL A 74 8.45 -20.03 1.79
N PHE A 75 8.38 -18.70 1.95
CA PHE A 75 9.43 -17.87 2.55
C PHE A 75 9.04 -17.25 3.89
N GLY A 76 7.75 -17.15 4.19
CA GLY A 76 7.23 -16.44 5.36
C GLY A 76 6.71 -15.03 5.02
N PRO A 77 5.80 -14.48 5.85
CA PRO A 77 5.13 -13.20 5.58
C PRO A 77 6.06 -11.98 5.61
N GLU A 78 7.09 -12.04 6.46
CA GLU A 78 8.06 -10.95 6.73
C GLU A 78 9.41 -11.15 6.00
N ALA A 79 9.51 -12.14 5.11
CA ALA A 79 10.74 -12.36 4.36
C ALA A 79 10.96 -11.27 3.31
N VAL A 80 12.22 -10.81 3.18
CA VAL A 80 12.64 -9.77 2.23
C VAL A 80 12.30 -10.19 0.79
N GLU A 81 12.42 -11.48 0.47
CA GLU A 81 12.06 -12.05 -0.81
C GLU A 81 10.58 -11.84 -1.13
N THR A 82 9.69 -12.05 -0.16
CA THR A 82 8.24 -11.84 -0.32
C THR A 82 7.94 -10.37 -0.64
N GLN A 83 8.66 -9.43 -0.02
CA GLN A 83 8.49 -8.00 -0.27
C GLN A 83 8.98 -7.58 -1.68
N VAL A 84 10.06 -8.19 -2.17
CA VAL A 84 10.56 -7.99 -3.54
C VAL A 84 9.54 -8.50 -4.58
N LEU A 85 8.98 -9.70 -4.36
CA LEU A 85 7.93 -10.24 -5.23
C LEU A 85 6.66 -9.36 -5.26
N ARG A 86 6.24 -8.84 -4.10
CA ARG A 86 5.10 -7.90 -4.01
C ARG A 86 5.37 -6.63 -4.83
N THR A 87 6.55 -6.04 -4.65
CA THR A 87 6.95 -4.83 -5.39
C THR A 87 7.00 -5.08 -6.90
N TYR A 88 7.47 -6.25 -7.34
CA TYR A 88 7.48 -6.62 -8.76
C TYR A 88 6.07 -6.80 -9.32
N ARG A 89 5.18 -7.47 -8.58
CA ARG A 89 3.76 -7.63 -8.95
C ARG A 89 3.14 -6.26 -9.20
N ASP A 90 3.32 -5.33 -8.26
CA ASP A 90 2.63 -4.06 -8.28
C ASP A 90 3.20 -3.09 -9.32
N ARG A 91 4.53 -3.07 -9.51
CA ARG A 91 5.17 -2.15 -10.46
C ARG A 91 5.24 -2.64 -11.90
N VAL A 92 5.44 -3.95 -12.11
CA VAL A 92 5.72 -4.50 -13.45
C VAL A 92 4.57 -5.34 -13.96
N LEU A 93 4.02 -6.21 -13.10
CA LEU A 93 3.06 -7.24 -13.51
C LEU A 93 1.64 -6.68 -13.66
N LEU A 94 1.21 -5.79 -12.77
CA LEU A 94 -0.12 -5.16 -12.87
C LEU A 94 -0.21 -4.08 -13.95
N HIS A 95 0.92 -3.50 -14.34
CA HIS A 95 0.97 -2.48 -15.40
C HIS A 95 0.88 -3.08 -16.82
N ARG A 96 1.19 -4.39 -16.99
CA ARG A 96 1.14 -5.07 -18.29
C ARG A 96 -0.06 -6.03 -18.37
N ARG A 97 -0.77 -6.03 -19.52
CA ARG A 97 -1.98 -6.85 -19.74
C ARG A 97 -1.73 -8.36 -19.57
N TRP A 98 -0.56 -8.86 -19.99
CA TRP A 98 -0.17 -10.27 -19.80
C TRP A 98 0.15 -10.60 -18.34
N GLY A 99 0.65 -9.63 -17.57
CA GLY A 99 0.97 -9.84 -16.16
C GLY A 99 -0.27 -10.05 -15.30
N ARG A 100 -1.40 -9.43 -15.64
CA ARG A 100 -2.71 -9.72 -15.01
C ARG A 100 -3.15 -11.17 -15.22
N TRP A 101 -2.90 -11.74 -16.40
CA TRP A 101 -3.19 -13.15 -16.69
C TRP A 101 -2.32 -14.10 -15.87
N VAL A 102 -1.02 -13.82 -15.78
CA VAL A 102 -0.08 -14.59 -14.95
C VAL A 102 -0.49 -14.55 -13.47
N VAL A 103 -0.90 -13.38 -12.99
CA VAL A 103 -1.41 -13.21 -11.62
C VAL A 103 -2.72 -14.00 -11.42
N ALA A 104 -3.62 -14.00 -12.40
CA ALA A 104 -4.86 -14.77 -12.33
C ALA A 104 -4.59 -16.29 -12.27
N VAL A 105 -3.70 -16.81 -13.11
CA VAL A 105 -3.28 -18.22 -13.08
C VAL A 105 -2.60 -18.56 -11.76
N TYR A 106 -1.72 -17.68 -11.26
CA TYR A 106 -1.09 -17.81 -9.95
C TYR A 106 -2.12 -17.93 -8.81
N TYR A 107 -3.18 -17.11 -8.85
CA TYR A 107 -4.27 -17.19 -7.88
C TYR A 107 -5.10 -18.45 -7.98
N TRP A 108 -5.36 -18.87 -9.20
CA TRP A 108 -6.17 -20.04 -9.48
C TRP A 108 -5.48 -21.33 -9.01
N VAL A 109 -4.15 -21.40 -9.17
CA VAL A 109 -3.34 -22.54 -8.76
C VAL A 109 -2.97 -22.52 -7.27
N GLY A 110 -3.02 -21.35 -6.62
CA GLY A 110 -2.66 -21.15 -5.20
C GLY A 110 -3.27 -22.16 -4.21
N PRO A 111 -4.60 -22.32 -4.13
CA PRO A 111 -5.23 -23.24 -3.17
C PRO A 111 -4.91 -24.72 -3.45
N ALA A 112 -4.87 -25.13 -4.72
CA ALA A 112 -4.51 -26.50 -5.10
C ALA A 112 -3.02 -26.79 -4.83
N GLY A 113 -2.15 -25.82 -5.10
CA GLY A 113 -0.71 -25.92 -4.86
C GLY A 113 -0.37 -26.13 -3.39
N CYS A 114 -1.02 -25.40 -2.48
CA CYS A 114 -0.80 -25.56 -1.04
C CYS A 114 -1.28 -26.91 -0.48
N TRP A 115 -2.40 -27.44 -0.99
CA TRP A 115 -2.88 -28.76 -0.61
C TRP A 115 -1.92 -29.88 -1.05
N ILE A 116 -1.40 -29.78 -2.27
CA ILE A 116 -0.45 -30.75 -2.84
C ILE A 116 0.94 -30.64 -2.17
N LEU A 117 1.40 -29.42 -1.87
CA LEU A 117 2.68 -29.20 -1.16
C LEU A 117 2.65 -29.76 0.27
N GLY A 118 1.51 -29.67 0.96
CA GLY A 118 1.35 -30.26 2.29
C GLY A 118 1.43 -31.79 2.29
N ARG A 119 1.17 -32.43 1.14
CA ARG A 119 1.16 -33.89 1.00
C ARG A 119 2.51 -34.47 0.55
N SER A 120 3.43 -33.65 0.04
CA SER A 120 4.73 -34.12 -0.45
C SER A 120 5.87 -33.09 -0.30
N PRO A 121 6.85 -33.31 0.62
CA PRO A 121 7.96 -32.39 0.83
C PRO A 121 8.98 -32.37 -0.32
N ALA A 122 8.96 -33.36 -1.21
CA ALA A 122 9.78 -33.37 -2.43
C ALA A 122 9.26 -32.37 -3.49
N LEU A 123 7.95 -32.30 -3.66
CA LEU A 123 7.33 -31.35 -4.60
C LEU A 123 7.51 -29.91 -4.12
N ALA A 124 7.45 -29.69 -2.80
CA ALA A 124 7.76 -28.41 -2.17
C ALA A 124 9.16 -27.91 -2.54
N ARG A 125 10.17 -28.80 -2.62
CA ARG A 125 11.53 -28.45 -3.04
C ARG A 125 11.59 -28.05 -4.52
N GLY A 126 10.91 -28.78 -5.40
CA GLY A 126 10.84 -28.44 -6.82
C GLY A 126 10.18 -27.08 -7.06
N VAL A 127 9.06 -26.82 -6.40
CA VAL A 127 8.36 -25.53 -6.45
C VAL A 127 9.21 -24.40 -5.86
N ARG A 128 9.94 -24.65 -4.75
CA ARG A 128 10.86 -23.67 -4.17
C ARG A 128 12.02 -23.31 -5.12
N LEU A 129 12.53 -24.27 -5.87
CA LEU A 129 13.58 -24.04 -6.87
C LEU A 129 13.05 -23.21 -8.05
N LEU A 130 11.87 -23.55 -8.56
CA LEU A 130 11.18 -22.78 -9.60
C LEU A 130 10.92 -21.34 -9.14
N LEU A 131 10.38 -21.15 -7.93
CA LEU A 131 10.18 -19.81 -7.38
C LEU A 131 11.49 -19.04 -7.24
N ARG A 132 12.59 -19.68 -6.80
CA ARG A 132 13.90 -19.02 -6.73
C ARG A 132 14.40 -18.54 -8.09
N ILE A 133 14.25 -19.36 -9.13
CA ILE A 133 14.60 -18.98 -10.52
C ILE A 133 13.76 -17.78 -10.96
N VAL A 134 12.45 -17.82 -10.69
CA VAL A 134 11.53 -16.71 -11.00
C VAL A 134 11.90 -15.45 -10.22
N VAL A 135 12.28 -15.55 -8.94
CA VAL A 135 12.70 -14.40 -8.12
C VAL A 135 13.98 -13.78 -8.64
N VAL A 136 14.98 -14.59 -8.99
CA VAL A 136 16.24 -14.09 -9.59
C VAL A 136 15.95 -13.39 -10.90
N TRP A 137 15.11 -13.97 -11.75
CA TRP A 137 14.70 -13.36 -13.01
C TRP A 137 13.93 -12.05 -12.80
N CYS A 138 12.99 -12.01 -11.85
CA CYS A 138 12.26 -10.80 -11.46
C CYS A 138 13.19 -9.72 -10.91
N ARG A 139 14.19 -10.08 -10.09
CA ARG A 139 15.16 -9.13 -9.53
C ARG A 139 15.99 -8.48 -10.63
N ILE A 140 16.51 -9.28 -11.56
CA ILE A 140 17.24 -8.79 -12.75
C ILE A 140 16.36 -7.85 -13.58
N ARG A 141 15.07 -8.17 -13.76
CA ARG A 141 14.13 -7.33 -14.51
C ARG A 141 13.76 -6.02 -13.81
N ILE A 142 13.69 -5.99 -12.48
CA ILE A 142 13.46 -4.76 -11.71
C ILE A 142 14.66 -3.83 -11.84
N ASP A 143 15.87 -4.37 -11.74
CA ASP A 143 17.10 -3.56 -11.80
C ASP A 143 17.37 -3.06 -13.21
N ALA A 144 16.99 -3.82 -14.26
CA ALA A 144 17.04 -3.36 -15.65
C ALA A 144 16.03 -2.24 -15.98
N GLY A 145 14.94 -2.12 -15.21
CA GLY A 145 13.91 -1.08 -15.39
C GLY A 145 14.16 0.20 -14.58
N ARG A 146 15.29 0.30 -13.87
CA ARG A 146 15.64 1.45 -13.02
C ARG A 146 16.43 2.55 -13.76
N TRP A 147 16.64 2.40 -15.08
CA TRP A 147 17.46 3.28 -15.92
C TRP A 147 16.75 3.77 -17.21
N THR A 148 15.43 3.93 -17.17
CA THR A 148 14.65 4.70 -18.15
C THR A 148 13.47 5.33 -17.44
#